data_AF-A0A1F4MTH5-F1
#
_entry.id   AF-A0A1F4MTH5-F1
#
_cell.length_a   1.000
_cell.length_b   1.000
_cell.length_c   1.000
_cell.angle_alpha   90.00
_cell.angle_beta   90.00
_cell.angle_gamma   90.00
#
_symmetry.space_group_name_H-M   'P 1'
#
loop_
_entity.id
_entity.type
_entity.pdbx_description
1 polymer ?
#
loop_
_entity_poly.entity_id
_entity_poly.type
_entity_poly.pdbx_seq_one_letter_code
_entity_poly.pdbx_strand_id
1 'polypeptide(L)'
;MYAIKRVKAFIAAHPHDPQAALLTDVMQALRDETPLSLVTLYDSELKVFELMLDLIREWRLDRYYANTWHLLDADPSCPAPAVVA
;
A
#
# COMPACT_ATOMS: atom_id res chain seq x y z
N MET A 1 -2.24 5.06 -8.85
CA MET A 1 -0.89 4.95 -9.44
C MET A 1 -0.04 6.21 -9.29
N TYR A 2 -0.44 7.21 -8.49
CA TYR A 2 0.30 8.45 -8.30
C TYR A 2 1.17 8.41 -7.03
N ALA A 3 0.67 7.80 -5.95
CA ALA A 3 1.40 7.72 -4.68
C ALA A 3 2.64 6.84 -4.83
N ILE A 4 2.53 5.65 -5.44
CA ILE A 4 3.68 4.75 -5.66
C ILE A 4 4.78 5.44 -6.48
N LYS A 5 4.40 6.23 -7.50
CA LYS A 5 5.35 6.99 -8.32
C LYS A 5 6.05 8.08 -7.51
N ARG A 6 5.31 8.81 -6.67
CA ARG A 6 5.88 9.85 -5.80
C ARG A 6 6.81 9.27 -4.75
N VAL A 7 6.45 8.13 -4.15
CA VAL A 7 7.30 7.40 -3.21
C VAL A 7 8.60 6.97 -3.88
N LYS A 8 8.54 6.37 -5.08
CA LYS A 8 9.73 6.00 -5.85
C LYS A 8 10.59 7.21 -6.22
N ALA A 9 9.97 8.32 -6.62
CA ALA A 9 10.68 9.56 -6.92
C ALA A 9 11.36 10.15 -5.68
N PHE A 10 10.70 10.10 -4.53
CA PHE A 10 11.25 10.54 -3.25
C PHE A 10 12.47 9.71 -2.84
N ILE A 11 12.37 8.38 -2.91
CA ILE A 11 13.47 7.46 -2.60
C ILE A 11 14.66 7.69 -3.55
N ALA A 12 14.40 7.90 -4.84
CA ALA A 12 15.44 8.18 -5.83
C ALA A 12 16.13 9.53 -5.61
N ALA A 13 15.39 10.55 -5.17
CA ALA A 13 15.93 11.87 -4.86
C ALA A 13 16.72 11.89 -3.54
N HIS A 14 16.34 11.07 -2.57
CA HIS A 14 16.91 11.05 -1.23
C HIS A 14 17.33 9.64 -0.77
N PRO A 15 18.33 9.02 -1.42
CA PRO A 15 18.67 7.62 -1.19
C PRO A 15 19.35 7.33 0.16
N HIS A 16 19.82 8.35 0.89
CA HIS A 16 20.43 8.21 2.22
C HIS A 16 19.55 8.77 3.35
N ASP A 17 18.33 9.20 3.03
CA ASP A 17 17.41 9.73 4.03
C ASP A 17 16.75 8.57 4.80
N PRO A 18 16.78 8.57 6.15
CA PRO A 18 16.04 7.59 6.94
C PRO A 18 14.55 7.51 6.58
N GLN A 19 13.94 8.59 6.10
CA GLN A 19 12.55 8.60 5.64
C GLN A 19 12.34 7.78 4.36
N ALA A 20 13.34 7.76 3.46
CA ALA A 20 13.29 6.94 2.25
C ALA A 20 13.42 5.44 2.56
N ALA A 21 14.23 5.08 3.56
CA ALA A 21 14.30 3.72 4.07
C ALA A 21 12.95 3.29 4.66
N LEU A 22 12.33 4.16 5.47
CA LEU A 22 11.02 3.92 6.09
C LEU A 22 9.93 3.70 5.04
N LEU A 23 9.88 4.52 3.98
CA LEU A 23 8.96 4.34 2.85
C LEU A 23 9.17 3.01 2.11
N THR A 24 10.41 2.55 2.02
CA THR A 24 10.74 1.26 1.39
C THR A 24 10.24 0.10 2.24
N ASP A 25 10.43 0.17 3.56
CA ASP A 25 9.89 -0.82 4.52
C ASP A 25 8.37 -0.87 4.46
N VAL A 26 7.68 0.27 4.38
CA VAL A 26 6.22 0.30 4.22
C VAL A 26 5.78 -0.37 2.91
N MET A 27 6.44 -0.08 1.79
CA MET A 27 6.15 -0.75 0.52
C MET A 27 6.36 -2.26 0.61
N GLN A 28 7.41 -2.71 1.27
CA GLN A 28 7.69 -4.12 1.45
C GLN A 28 6.66 -4.78 2.36
N ALA A 29 6.31 -4.16 3.48
CA ALA A 29 5.30 -4.69 4.40
C ALA A 29 3.92 -4.81 3.76
N LEU A 30 3.54 -3.82 2.93
CA LEU A 30 2.30 -3.86 2.16
C LEU A 30 2.28 -4.99 1.12
N ARG A 31 3.43 -5.28 0.49
CA ARG A 31 3.59 -6.38 -0.46
C ARG A 31 3.53 -7.73 0.24
N ASP A 32 4.33 -7.92 1.27
CA ASP A 32 4.53 -9.21 1.94
C ASP A 32 3.45 -9.49 3.00
N GLU A 33 2.48 -8.58 3.18
CA GLU A 33 1.41 -8.66 4.18
C GLU A 33 1.93 -8.81 5.62
N THR A 34 3.07 -8.18 5.91
CA THR A 34 3.72 -8.26 7.22
C THR A 34 3.27 -7.12 8.15
N PRO A 35 3.33 -7.34 9.47
CA PRO A 35 2.97 -6.31 10.43
C PRO A 35 3.95 -5.13 10.40
N LEU A 36 3.41 -3.92 10.46
CA LEU A 36 4.17 -2.66 10.51
C LEU A 36 3.91 -1.96 11.85
N SER A 37 4.95 -1.41 12.47
CA SER A 37 4.83 -0.66 13.72
C SER A 37 4.21 0.72 13.48
N LEU A 38 3.11 1.00 14.18
CA LEU A 38 2.46 2.32 14.17
C LEU A 38 3.37 3.42 14.74
N VAL A 39 4.22 3.09 15.71
CA VAL A 39 5.15 4.06 16.30
C VAL A 39 6.10 4.60 15.25
N THR A 40 6.62 3.72 14.40
CA THR A 40 7.53 4.08 13.29
C THR A 40 6.84 4.96 12.25
N LEU A 41 5.54 4.74 12.02
CA LEU A 41 4.74 5.63 11.17
C LEU A 41 4.60 7.03 11.78
N TYR A 42 4.26 7.12 13.07
CA TYR A 42 4.03 8.41 13.75
C TYR A 42 5.29 9.24 13.97
N ASP A 43 6.46 8.61 14.07
CA ASP A 43 7.74 9.30 14.27
C ASP A 43 8.31 9.92 12.97
N SER A 44 7.70 9.60 11.83
CA SER A 44 8.09 10.14 10.53
C SER A 44 7.73 11.63 10.37
N GLU A 45 8.44 12.31 9.47
CA GLU A 45 8.11 13.71 9.16
C GLU A 45 6.70 13.79 8.56
N LEU A 46 5.92 14.82 8.92
CA LEU A 46 4.52 14.98 8.50
C LEU A 46 4.30 14.78 6.99
N LYS A 47 5.20 15.32 6.15
CA LYS A 47 5.11 15.15 4.68
C LYS A 47 5.29 13.71 4.23
N VAL A 48 6.17 12.97 4.90
CA VAL A 48 6.46 11.56 4.61
C VAL A 48 5.31 10.71 5.13
N PHE A 49 4.77 11.04 6.29
CA PHE A 49 3.57 10.42 6.84
C PHE A 49 2.37 10.53 5.90
N GLU A 50 2.07 11.73 5.39
CA GLU A 50 1.01 11.94 4.41
C GLU A 50 1.23 11.09 3.16
N LEU A 51 2.47 11.04 2.66
CA LEU A 51 2.84 10.24 1.51
C LEU A 51 2.66 8.72 1.76
N MET A 52 2.95 8.26 2.97
CA MET A 52 2.69 6.87 3.40
C MET A 52 1.19 6.56 3.43
N LEU A 53 0.36 7.46 3.96
CA LEU A 53 -1.09 7.28 3.97
C LEU A 53 -1.65 7.18 2.55
N ASP A 54 -1.16 8.03 1.63
CA ASP A 54 -1.55 7.98 0.23
C ASP A 54 -1.11 6.68 -0.46
N LEU A 55 0.08 6.17 -0.13
CA LEU A 55 0.56 4.87 -0.58
C LEU A 55 -0.37 3.75 -0.11
N ILE A 56 -0.72 3.71 1.18
CA ILE A 56 -1.60 2.69 1.76
C ILE A 56 -3.00 2.73 1.12
N ARG A 57 -3.57 3.94 0.93
CA ARG A 57 -4.86 4.14 0.25
C ARG A 57 -4.84 3.58 -1.17
N GLU A 58 -3.79 3.89 -1.91
CA GLU A 58 -3.62 3.44 -3.28
C GLU A 58 -3.42 1.92 -3.36
N TRP A 59 -2.65 1.35 -2.44
CA TRP A 59 -2.45 -0.10 -2.35
C TRP A 59 -3.74 -0.85 -2.02
N ARG A 60 -4.60 -0.28 -1.17
CA ARG A 60 -5.93 -0.83 -0.88
C ARG A 60 -6.82 -0.86 -2.12
N LEU A 61 -6.77 0.18 -2.95
CA LEU A 61 -7.47 0.20 -4.24
C LEU A 61 -6.90 -0.86 -5.19
N ASP A 62 -5.58 -0.97 -5.28
CA ASP A 62 -4.92 -1.98 -6.12
C ASP A 62 -5.38 -3.39 -5.77
N ARG A 63 -5.41 -3.75 -4.47
CA ARG A 63 -5.97 -5.04 -4.01
C ARG A 63 -7.46 -5.21 -4.29
N TYR A 64 -8.26 -4.16 -4.14
CA TYR A 64 -9.70 -4.22 -4.41
C TYR A 64 -9.99 -4.48 -5.89
N TYR A 65 -9.30 -3.75 -6.78
CA TYR A 65 -9.38 -3.99 -8.22
C TYR A 65 -8.71 -5.32 -8.61
N ALA A 66 -7.67 -5.74 -7.88
CA ALA A 66 -7.01 -7.02 -8.14
C ALA A 66 -7.94 -8.21 -7.85
N ASN A 67 -8.69 -8.15 -6.76
CA ASN A 67 -9.69 -9.18 -6.46
C ASN A 67 -10.90 -9.14 -7.39
N THR A 68 -11.21 -7.97 -7.96
CA THR A 68 -12.38 -7.82 -8.84
C THR A 68 -12.15 -8.48 -10.21
N TRP A 69 -10.91 -8.55 -10.73
CA TRP A 69 -10.65 -9.29 -11.98
C TRP A 69 -10.71 -10.81 -11.80
N HIS A 70 -10.39 -11.34 -10.62
CA HIS A 70 -10.60 -12.75 -10.32
C HIS A 70 -12.09 -13.16 -10.28
N LEU A 71 -13.01 -12.20 -10.12
CA LEU A 71 -14.46 -12.41 -10.12
C LEU A 71 -15.12 -12.31 -11.50
N LEU A 72 -14.47 -11.69 -12.51
CA LEU A 72 -15.00 -11.68 -13.88
C LEU A 72 -14.72 -12.98 -14.66
N ASP A 73 -13.81 -13.82 -14.16
CA ASP A 73 -13.62 -15.19 -14.65
C ASP A 73 -14.50 -16.23 -13.92
N ALA A 74 -15.30 -15.80 -12.94
CA ALA A 74 -16.26 -16.67 -12.28
C ALA A 74 -17.58 -16.65 -13.06
N ASP A 75 -17.84 -17.77 -13.75
CA ASP A 75 -19.08 -18.12 -14.41
C ASP A 75 -20.35 -17.60 -13.71
N PRO A 76 -21.41 -17.21 -14.45
CA PRO A 76 -22.65 -16.63 -13.92
C PRO A 76 -23.53 -17.58 -13.08
N SER A 77 -23.00 -18.71 -12.60
CA SER A 77 -23.75 -19.75 -11.88
C SER A 77 -23.33 -19.95 -10.41
N CYS A 78 -22.34 -19.22 -9.89
CA CYS A 78 -21.85 -19.44 -8.52
C CYS A 78 -22.41 -18.39 -7.52
N PRO A 79 -23.13 -18.79 -6.45
CA PRO A 79 -23.60 -17.84 -5.44
C PRO A 79 -22.43 -17.29 -4.62
N ALA A 80 -22.35 -15.96 -4.55
CA ALA A 80 -21.31 -15.21 -3.85
C ALA A 80 -21.10 -15.70 -2.41
N PRO A 81 -19.84 -15.83 -1.94
CA PRO A 81 -19.59 -16.15 -0.55
C PRO A 81 -20.03 -14.97 0.32
N ALA A 82 -20.93 -15.24 1.26
CA ALA A 82 -21.37 -14.28 2.26
C ALA A 82 -20.14 -13.78 3.04
N VAL A 83 -19.91 -12.48 2.97
CA VAL A 83 -19.00 -11.75 3.86
C VAL A 83 -19.45 -12.02 5.30
N VAL A 84 -18.61 -12.72 6.06
CA VAL A 84 -18.76 -12.84 7.51
C VAL A 84 -17.88 -11.77 8.15
N ALA A 85 -18.50 -11.04 9.06
CA ALA A 85 -18.06 -9.82 9.74
C ALA A 85 -16.79 -9.98 10.59
#